data_AF-A0AA43UL93-F1
#
_entry.id   AF-A0AA43UL93-F1
#
_cell.length_a   1.000
_cell.length_b   1.000
_cell.length_c   1.000
_cell.angle_alpha   90.00
_cell.angle_beta   90.00
_cell.angle_gamma   90.00
#
_symmetry.space_group_name_H-M   'P 1'
#
loop_
_entity.id
_entity.type
_entity.pdbx_description
1 polymer ?
#
loop_
_entity_poly.entity_id
_entity_poly.type
_entity_poly.pdbx_seq_one_letter_code
_entity_poly.pdbx_strand_id
1 'polypeptide(L)'
;MKLAIAMIIVVTMTPLVVGMVQTAEDSMTSIAAESEARRMADAMQSAYLEGIGTEITVIVTVPSGESIEVGGSDGDEYVIRIVDASGDVSRSILTPLSIPVLCDKVTISGTATVRIACEMVGGVYGITVSV
;
A
#
# COMPACT_ATOMS: atom_id res chain seq x y z
N MET A 1 54.31 5.43 -0.52
CA MET A 1 53.37 4.50 -1.19
C MET A 1 52.44 3.74 -0.23
N LYS A 2 52.17 4.22 1.00
CA LYS A 2 51.21 3.58 1.94
C LYS A 2 49.80 4.22 1.91
N LEU A 3 49.69 5.48 1.48
CA LEU A 3 48.40 6.20 1.35
C LEU A 3 47.56 5.75 0.13
N ALA A 4 48.21 5.37 -0.97
CA ALA A 4 47.50 4.97 -2.21
C ALA A 4 46.69 3.68 -2.04
N ILE A 5 47.13 2.77 -1.16
CA ILE A 5 46.46 1.48 -0.92
C ILE A 5 45.19 1.66 -0.08
N ALA A 6 45.20 2.58 0.89
CA ALA A 6 44.02 2.87 1.71
C ALA A 6 42.88 3.49 0.88
N MET A 7 43.20 4.33 -0.12
CA MET A 7 42.21 5.00 -0.95
C MET A 7 41.50 4.04 -1.93
N ILE A 8 42.18 2.98 -2.38
CA ILE A 8 41.59 1.94 -3.24
C ILE A 8 40.56 1.10 -2.47
N ILE A 9 40.82 0.79 -1.20
CA ILE A 9 39.92 -0.05 -0.37
C ILE A 9 38.58 0.64 -0.11
N VAL A 10 38.59 1.96 0.14
CA VAL A 10 37.35 2.73 0.39
C VAL A 10 36.46 2.80 -0.85
N VAL A 11 37.05 2.90 -2.05
CA VAL A 11 36.32 2.94 -3.34
C VAL A 11 35.71 1.58 -3.69
N THR A 12 36.29 0.46 -3.26
CA THR A 12 35.70 -0.86 -3.50
C THR A 12 34.60 -1.24 -2.52
N MET A 13 34.53 -0.59 -1.36
CA MET A 13 33.48 -0.84 -0.36
C MET A 13 32.21 -0.01 -0.61
N THR A 14 32.31 1.16 -1.24
CA THR A 14 31.15 1.99 -1.59
C THR A 14 30.12 1.28 -2.49
N PRO A 15 30.47 0.58 -3.59
CA PRO A 15 29.47 -0.09 -4.43
C PRO A 15 28.75 -1.23 -3.70
N LEU A 16 29.39 -1.92 -2.75
CA LEU A 16 28.75 -2.96 -1.96
C LEU A 16 27.78 -2.39 -0.93
N VAL A 17 28.16 -1.29 -0.27
CA VAL A 17 27.27 -0.62 0.71
C VAL A 17 26.08 0.01 0.01
N VAL A 18 26.25 0.63 -1.17
CA VAL A 18 25.14 1.20 -1.95
C VAL A 18 24.15 0.12 -2.36
N GLY A 19 24.61 -1.04 -2.86
CA GLY A 19 23.70 -2.13 -3.22
C GLY A 19 22.93 -2.71 -2.02
N MET A 20 23.58 -2.82 -0.85
CA MET A 20 22.91 -3.28 0.39
C MET A 20 21.91 -2.25 0.93
N VAL A 21 22.24 -0.96 0.85
CA VAL A 21 21.34 0.13 1.28
C VAL A 21 20.11 0.18 0.36
N GLN A 22 20.28 0.11 -0.95
CA GLN A 22 19.15 0.09 -1.90
C GLN A 22 18.24 -1.12 -1.66
N THR A 23 18.81 -2.32 -1.47
CA THR A 23 18.02 -3.52 -1.18
C THR A 23 17.26 -3.40 0.14
N ALA A 24 17.87 -2.76 1.15
CA ALA A 24 17.22 -2.50 2.43
C ALA A 24 16.12 -1.44 2.31
N GLU A 25 16.33 -0.38 1.53
CA GLU A 25 15.35 0.67 1.25
C GLU A 25 14.13 0.11 0.51
N ASP A 26 14.33 -0.70 -0.54
CA ASP A 26 13.26 -1.34 -1.30
C ASP A 26 12.47 -2.35 -0.45
N SER A 27 13.17 -3.08 0.43
CA SER A 27 12.51 -4.01 1.36
C SER A 27 11.69 -3.24 2.41
N MET A 28 12.22 -2.13 2.93
CA MET A 28 11.61 -1.38 4.03
C MET A 28 10.46 -0.48 3.58
N THR A 29 10.51 0.04 2.35
CA THR A 29 9.41 0.79 1.70
C THR A 29 8.21 -0.12 1.45
N SER A 30 8.41 -1.29 0.83
CA SER A 30 7.30 -2.22 0.58
C SER A 30 6.64 -2.73 1.88
N ILE A 31 7.40 -2.87 2.98
CA ILE A 31 6.87 -3.21 4.30
C ILE A 31 5.99 -2.08 4.86
N ALA A 32 6.36 -0.82 4.62
CA ALA A 32 5.58 0.33 5.07
C ALA A 32 4.26 0.44 4.30
N ALA A 33 4.29 0.38 2.97
CA ALA A 33 3.07 0.35 2.16
C ALA A 33 2.17 -0.86 2.50
N GLU A 34 2.76 -2.03 2.78
CA GLU A 34 2.00 -3.19 3.24
C GLU A 34 1.34 -2.96 4.59
N SER A 35 2.05 -2.37 5.55
CA SER A 35 1.50 -2.05 6.86
C SER A 35 0.32 -1.08 6.79
N GLU A 36 0.39 -0.10 5.88
CA GLU A 36 -0.70 0.83 5.61
C GLU A 36 -1.88 0.14 4.92
N ALA A 37 -1.62 -0.66 3.88
CA ALA A 37 -2.65 -1.43 3.18
C ALA A 37 -3.37 -2.42 4.11
N ARG A 38 -2.66 -3.07 5.04
CA ARG A 38 -3.26 -3.92 6.08
C ARG A 38 -4.12 -3.13 7.05
N ARG A 39 -3.66 -1.95 7.49
CA ARG A 39 -4.49 -1.07 8.35
C ARG A 39 -5.76 -0.63 7.66
N MET A 40 -5.71 -0.36 6.36
CA MET A 40 -6.90 -0.08 5.57
C MET A 40 -7.83 -1.31 5.53
N ALA A 41 -7.31 -2.50 5.24
CA ALA A 41 -8.07 -3.74 5.26
C ALA A 41 -8.77 -4.00 6.61
N ASP A 42 -8.07 -3.79 7.72
CA ASP A 42 -8.63 -3.95 9.07
C ASP A 42 -9.73 -2.91 9.35
N ALA A 43 -9.56 -1.67 8.88
CA ALA A 43 -10.59 -0.64 8.98
C ALA A 43 -11.83 -0.95 8.12
N MET A 44 -11.64 -1.49 6.91
CA MET A 44 -12.76 -1.96 6.07
C MET A 44 -13.52 -3.10 6.74
N GLN A 45 -12.81 -4.06 7.33
CA GLN A 45 -13.43 -5.14 8.10
C GLN A 45 -14.23 -4.60 9.28
N SER A 46 -13.66 -3.65 10.03
CA SER A 46 -14.32 -3.05 11.19
C SER A 46 -15.59 -2.32 10.77
N ALA A 47 -15.53 -1.49 9.73
CA ALA A 47 -16.70 -0.78 9.18
C ALA A 47 -17.79 -1.77 8.72
N TYR A 48 -17.39 -2.84 8.03
CA TYR A 48 -18.32 -3.86 7.54
C TYR A 48 -19.01 -4.66 8.65
N LEU A 49 -18.28 -4.94 9.75
CA LEU A 49 -18.83 -5.64 10.91
C LEU A 49 -19.75 -4.76 11.74
N GLU A 50 -19.50 -3.46 11.79
CA GLU A 50 -20.37 -2.51 12.51
C GLU A 50 -21.71 -2.27 11.80
N GLY A 51 -21.73 -2.32 10.45
CA GLY A 51 -22.97 -2.32 9.69
C GLY A 51 -23.13 -1.13 8.74
N ILE A 52 -24.26 -1.14 8.01
CA ILE A 52 -24.65 -0.06 7.09
C ILE A 52 -24.70 1.28 7.82
N GLY A 53 -24.07 2.29 7.23
CA GLY A 53 -24.03 3.65 7.75
C GLY A 53 -22.82 3.94 8.64
N THR A 54 -22.00 2.93 8.95
CA THR A 54 -20.71 3.15 9.60
C THR A 54 -19.72 3.80 8.65
N GLU A 55 -18.97 4.77 9.18
CA GLU A 55 -17.90 5.46 8.48
C GLU A 55 -16.64 5.51 9.36
N ILE A 56 -15.51 5.12 8.79
CA ILE A 56 -14.20 5.17 9.41
C ILE A 56 -13.28 6.00 8.51
N THR A 57 -12.56 6.94 9.11
CA THR A 57 -11.54 7.72 8.41
C THR A 57 -10.17 7.30 8.91
N VAL A 58 -9.26 6.98 7.97
CA VAL A 58 -7.87 6.59 8.26
C VAL A 58 -6.92 7.50 7.49
N ILE A 59 -5.84 7.93 8.14
CA ILE A 59 -4.76 8.65 7.45
C ILE A 59 -3.76 7.60 6.98
N VAL A 60 -3.55 7.54 5.68
CA VAL A 60 -2.68 6.57 5.01
C VAL A 60 -1.45 7.30 4.50
N THR A 61 -0.26 6.78 4.80
CA THR A 61 1.00 7.36 4.32
C THR A 61 1.79 6.36 3.51
N VAL A 62 1.71 6.47 2.19
CA VAL A 62 2.43 5.62 1.26
C VAL A 62 3.81 6.21 0.96
N PRO A 63 4.90 5.42 1.07
CA PRO A 63 6.24 5.86 0.67
C PRO A 63 6.29 6.40 -0.76
N SER A 64 7.23 7.32 -1.00
CA SER A 64 7.45 7.86 -2.35
C SER A 64 7.89 6.75 -3.29
N GLY A 65 7.26 6.66 -4.47
CA GLY A 65 7.55 5.62 -5.44
C GLY A 65 6.69 4.36 -5.28
N GLU A 66 5.74 4.35 -4.35
CA GLU A 66 4.70 3.33 -4.26
C GLU A 66 3.31 3.98 -4.25
N SER A 67 2.31 3.18 -4.59
CA SER A 67 0.90 3.55 -4.49
C SER A 67 0.06 2.35 -4.04
N ILE A 68 -1.03 2.63 -3.34
CA ILE A 68 -2.01 1.62 -2.94
C ILE A 68 -3.23 1.77 -3.84
N GLU A 69 -3.59 0.73 -4.58
CA GLU A 69 -4.83 0.67 -5.35
C GLU A 69 -5.87 -0.18 -4.60
N VAL A 70 -7.09 0.34 -4.51
CA VAL A 70 -8.20 -0.32 -3.81
C VAL A 70 -9.44 -0.31 -4.69
N GLY A 71 -10.10 -1.45 -4.76
CA GLY A 71 -11.31 -1.62 -5.57
C GLY A 71 -11.02 -1.65 -7.07
N GLY A 72 -12.10 -1.65 -7.84
CA GLY A 72 -12.05 -1.86 -9.29
C GLY A 72 -13.17 -2.81 -9.73
N SER A 73 -13.07 -3.27 -10.97
CA SER A 73 -14.03 -4.20 -11.57
C SER A 73 -13.38 -5.57 -11.83
N ASP A 74 -14.17 -6.55 -12.26
CA ASP A 74 -13.68 -7.85 -12.71
C ASP A 74 -12.88 -8.64 -11.65
N GLY A 75 -13.31 -8.57 -10.38
CA GLY A 75 -12.70 -9.27 -9.25
C GLY A 75 -11.72 -8.44 -8.42
N ASP A 76 -11.41 -7.21 -8.86
CA ASP A 76 -10.55 -6.27 -8.14
C ASP A 76 -11.24 -5.65 -6.91
N GLU A 77 -12.56 -5.79 -6.83
CA GLU A 77 -13.38 -5.38 -5.69
C GLU A 77 -12.99 -6.08 -4.37
N TYR A 78 -12.17 -7.13 -4.41
CA TYR A 78 -11.69 -7.86 -3.22
C TYR A 78 -10.18 -7.75 -3.01
N VAL A 79 -9.49 -6.86 -3.73
CA VAL A 79 -8.03 -6.80 -3.74
C VAL A 79 -7.55 -5.38 -3.44
N ILE A 80 -6.58 -5.30 -2.54
CA ILE A 80 -5.75 -4.11 -2.32
C ILE A 80 -4.39 -4.40 -2.96
N ARG A 81 -3.97 -3.59 -3.93
CA ARG A 81 -2.68 -3.74 -4.61
C ARG A 81 -1.71 -2.69 -4.15
N ILE A 82 -0.45 -3.07 -4.05
CA ILE A 82 0.67 -2.14 -3.88
C ILE A 82 1.41 -2.13 -5.22
N VAL A 83 1.44 -0.95 -5.82
CA VAL A 83 2.01 -0.72 -7.15
C VAL A 83 3.27 0.13 -6.98
N ASP A 84 4.35 -0.27 -7.62
CA ASP A 84 5.61 0.44 -7.58
C ASP A 84 5.63 1.65 -8.55
N ALA A 85 6.75 2.38 -8.58
CA ALA A 85 6.92 3.56 -9.42
C ALA A 85 6.90 3.24 -10.93
N SER A 86 7.12 1.98 -11.30
CA SER A 86 7.08 1.48 -12.68
C SER A 86 5.65 1.17 -13.13
N GLY A 87 4.71 1.11 -12.19
CA GLY A 87 3.32 0.68 -12.44
C GLY A 87 3.14 -0.83 -12.30
N ASP A 88 4.15 -1.55 -11.83
CA ASP A 88 4.06 -3.00 -11.61
C ASP A 88 3.49 -3.30 -10.22
N VAL A 89 2.67 -4.35 -10.16
CA VAL A 89 2.08 -4.81 -8.88
C VAL A 89 3.17 -5.50 -8.07
N SER A 90 3.77 -4.77 -7.14
CA SER A 90 4.74 -5.29 -6.18
C SER A 90 4.10 -6.32 -5.24
N ARG A 91 2.85 -6.08 -4.81
CA ARG A 91 2.11 -7.00 -3.94
C ARG A 91 0.60 -6.87 -4.08
N SER A 92 -0.13 -7.93 -3.75
CA SER A 92 -1.59 -7.91 -3.62
C SER A 92 -2.02 -8.51 -2.28
N ILE A 93 -2.98 -7.87 -1.64
CA ILE A 93 -3.58 -8.26 -0.37
C ILE A 93 -5.06 -8.45 -0.62
N LEU A 94 -5.61 -9.60 -0.22
CA LEU A 94 -7.04 -9.83 -0.30
C LEU A 94 -7.74 -9.06 0.83
N THR A 95 -8.86 -8.40 0.51
CA THR A 95 -9.71 -7.78 1.52
C THR A 95 -10.19 -8.84 2.53
N PRO A 96 -10.18 -8.55 3.83
CA PRO A 96 -10.67 -9.50 4.83
C PRO A 96 -12.14 -9.85 4.55
N LEU A 97 -12.52 -11.09 4.81
CA LEU A 97 -13.91 -11.59 4.65
C LEU A 97 -14.48 -11.52 3.22
N SER A 98 -13.66 -11.28 2.18
CA SER A 98 -14.16 -11.07 0.81
C SER A 98 -15.24 -9.98 0.78
N ILE A 99 -14.96 -8.86 1.46
CA ILE A 99 -15.83 -7.70 1.49
C ILE A 99 -15.69 -6.99 0.14
N PRO A 100 -16.76 -6.82 -0.64
CA PRO A 100 -16.67 -6.14 -1.91
C PRO A 100 -16.48 -4.64 -1.68
N VAL A 101 -15.47 -4.08 -2.33
CA VAL A 101 -15.25 -2.65 -2.45
C VAL A 101 -16.09 -2.15 -3.62
N LEU A 102 -17.13 -1.36 -3.32
CA LEU A 102 -18.17 -0.93 -4.25
C LEU A 102 -17.87 0.40 -4.94
N CYS A 103 -16.61 0.83 -4.95
CA CYS A 103 -16.17 2.03 -5.65
C CYS A 103 -15.34 1.69 -6.88
N ASP A 104 -15.22 2.66 -7.79
CA ASP A 104 -14.19 2.63 -8.82
C ASP A 104 -12.80 2.49 -8.20
N LYS A 105 -11.81 2.08 -9.01
CA LYS A 105 -10.44 1.93 -8.54
C LYS A 105 -9.93 3.25 -7.94
N VAL A 106 -9.54 3.21 -6.68
CA VAL A 106 -8.96 4.34 -5.95
C VAL A 106 -7.46 4.12 -5.81
N THR A 107 -6.66 5.05 -6.29
CA THR A 107 -5.19 5.04 -6.13
C THR A 107 -4.77 6.07 -5.09
N ILE A 108 -4.03 5.61 -4.07
CA ILE A 108 -3.52 6.43 -2.97
C ILE A 108 -2.00 6.50 -3.08
N SER A 109 -1.46 7.71 -3.05
CA SER A 109 -0.01 7.97 -3.08
C SER A 109 0.34 9.08 -2.10
N GLY A 110 1.50 8.97 -1.45
CA GLY A 110 1.90 9.92 -0.40
C GLY A 110 0.99 9.85 0.83
N THR A 111 0.83 10.97 1.53
CA THR A 111 -0.08 11.06 2.68
C THR A 111 -1.46 11.52 2.23
N ALA A 112 -2.48 10.69 2.50
CA ALA A 112 -3.87 11.00 2.17
C ALA A 112 -4.83 10.55 3.27
N THR A 113 -5.96 11.25 3.37
CA THR A 113 -7.04 10.90 4.31
C THR A 113 -8.05 10.04 3.56
N VAL A 114 -8.16 8.78 3.93
CA VAL A 114 -9.05 7.82 3.27
C VAL A 114 -10.31 7.63 4.12
N ARG A 115 -11.46 7.90 3.52
CA ARG A 115 -12.79 7.64 4.10
C ARG A 115 -13.30 6.28 3.61
N ILE A 116 -13.62 5.43 4.57
CA ILE A 116 -14.12 4.07 4.39
C ILE A 116 -15.55 4.05 4.93
N ALA A 117 -16.53 3.86 4.06
CA ALA A 117 -17.94 3.83 4.45
C ALA A 117 -18.56 2.47 4.15
N CYS A 118 -19.37 1.96 5.06
CA CYS A 118 -20.16 0.76 4.84
C CYS A 118 -21.54 1.13 4.31
N GLU A 119 -21.82 0.77 3.07
CA GLU A 119 -23.00 1.25 2.35
C GLU A 119 -23.63 0.12 1.54
N MET A 120 -24.90 0.32 1.16
CA MET A 120 -25.58 -0.56 0.21
C MET A 120 -25.69 0.16 -1.13
N VAL A 121 -24.92 -0.30 -2.12
CA VAL A 121 -24.91 0.27 -3.47
C VAL A 121 -25.52 -0.75 -4.43
N GLY A 122 -26.58 -0.36 -5.14
CA GLY A 122 -27.24 -1.24 -6.12
C GLY A 122 -27.80 -2.55 -5.56
N GLY A 123 -28.09 -2.60 -4.24
CA GLY A 123 -28.56 -3.81 -3.55
C GLY A 123 -27.44 -4.75 -3.09
N VAL A 124 -26.17 -4.39 -3.31
CA VAL A 124 -25.00 -5.09 -2.78
C VAL A 124 -24.54 -4.40 -1.51
N TYR A 125 -24.26 -5.19 -0.48
CA TYR A 125 -23.72 -4.73 0.79
C TYR A 125 -22.19 -4.81 0.75
N GLY A 126 -21.51 -3.70 1.01
CA GLY A 126 -20.05 -3.64 0.89
C GLY A 126 -19.47 -2.33 1.42
N ILE A 127 -18.24 -2.05 1.00
CA ILE A 127 -17.46 -0.91 1.46
C ILE A 127 -17.19 0.06 0.30
N THR A 128 -17.43 1.34 0.52
CA THR A 128 -17.03 2.41 -0.40
C THR A 128 -15.76 3.06 0.15
N VAL A 129 -14.75 3.25 -0.71
CA VAL A 129 -13.49 3.91 -0.35
C VAL A 129 -13.39 5.22 -1.12
N SER A 130 -12.96 6.28 -0.45
CA SER A 130 -12.79 7.62 -1.04
C SER A 130 -11.63 8.35 -0.37
N VAL A 131 -10.98 9.25 -1.10
CA VAL A 131 -9.75 9.98 -0.69
C VAL A 131 -9.96 11.47 -0.88
#